data_AF-A0A7C3D2V1-F1
#
_entry.id   AF-A0A7C3D2V1-F1
#
_cell.length_a   1.000
_cell.length_b   1.000
_cell.length_c   1.000
_cell.angle_alpha   90.00
_cell.angle_beta   90.00
_cell.angle_gamma   90.00
#
_symmetry.space_group_name_H-M   'P 1'
#
loop_
_entity.id
_entity.type
_entity.pdbx_description
1 polymer ?
#
loop_
_entity_poly.entity_id
_entity_poly.type
_entity_poly.pdbx_seq_one_letter_code
_entity_poly.pdbx_strand_id
1 'polypeptide(L)'
;EIEEFYRFARKVSADTYQERLLDAGLPDNQEYFTQLRNAAANDGVRGFVLFYEDRPISYLLLRIVEDMLLYDYLGYDPEYAKWSAGTVLHWLAIEDLFAEQRYRLLDFTEGDGEHKRRFGTDHITCANVFCLKKKPSTYFMLHLHAGLDRFAAFSGELLTRLGLRSKIRKWLRR
;
A
#
# COMPACT_ATOMS: atom_id res chain seq x y z
N GLU A 1 -9.31 -3.39 -22.83
CA GLU A 1 -8.58 -2.52 -21.88
C GLU A 1 -8.26 -3.21 -20.57
N ILE A 2 -9.24 -3.54 -19.70
CA ILE A 2 -8.92 -4.12 -18.37
C ILE A 2 -8.18 -5.47 -18.41
N GLU A 3 -8.44 -6.31 -19.41
CA GLU A 3 -7.75 -7.59 -19.57
C GLU A 3 -6.26 -7.40 -19.91
N GLU A 4 -5.95 -6.41 -20.73
CA GLU A 4 -4.57 -6.06 -21.07
C GLU A 4 -3.85 -5.43 -19.87
N PHE A 5 -4.54 -4.52 -19.17
CA PHE A 5 -4.06 -3.98 -17.90
C PHE A 5 -3.68 -5.12 -16.94
N TYR A 6 -4.60 -6.05 -16.68
CA TYR A 6 -4.36 -7.15 -15.74
C TYR A 6 -3.16 -8.00 -16.17
N ARG A 7 -3.06 -8.35 -17.45
CA ARG A 7 -1.92 -9.10 -18.01
C ARG A 7 -0.59 -8.39 -17.78
N PHE A 8 -0.51 -7.08 -18.03
CA PHE A 8 0.74 -6.33 -17.84
C PHE A 8 1.05 -6.06 -16.37
N ALA A 9 0.04 -5.70 -15.57
CA ALA A 9 0.16 -5.48 -14.15
C ALA A 9 0.62 -6.75 -13.42
N ARG A 10 0.10 -7.93 -13.77
CA ARG A 10 0.56 -9.21 -13.21
C ARG A 10 2.02 -9.51 -13.53
N LYS A 11 2.51 -9.19 -14.73
CA LYS A 11 3.94 -9.34 -15.06
C LYS A 11 4.81 -8.51 -14.11
N VAL A 12 4.44 -7.27 -13.85
CA VAL A 12 5.18 -6.40 -12.92
C VAL A 12 5.00 -6.86 -11.48
N SER A 13 3.78 -7.24 -11.08
CA SER A 13 3.44 -7.70 -9.73
C SER A 13 4.27 -8.91 -9.31
N ALA A 14 4.40 -9.91 -10.20
CA ALA A 14 5.18 -11.12 -9.94
C ALA A 14 6.66 -10.82 -9.59
N ASP A 15 7.21 -9.76 -10.18
CA ASP A 15 8.58 -9.32 -9.94
C ASP A 15 8.71 -8.31 -8.78
N THR A 16 7.59 -7.85 -8.21
CA THR A 16 7.61 -6.84 -7.15
C THR A 16 7.98 -7.40 -5.78
N TYR A 17 8.63 -6.54 -5.00
CA TYR A 17 8.98 -6.81 -3.61
C TYR A 17 7.77 -7.16 -2.72
N GLN A 18 6.58 -6.62 -3.03
CA GLN A 18 5.35 -6.81 -2.25
C GLN A 18 4.80 -8.23 -2.36
N GLU A 19 4.86 -8.85 -3.53
CA GLU A 19 4.44 -10.24 -3.74
C GLU A 19 5.46 -11.21 -3.13
N ARG A 20 6.76 -10.90 -3.19
CA ARG A 20 7.84 -11.76 -2.65
C ARG A 20 7.94 -11.81 -1.13
N LEU A 21 7.44 -10.81 -0.39
CA LEU A 21 7.67 -10.71 1.07
C LEU A 21 6.40 -10.59 1.91
N LEU A 22 5.27 -10.16 1.35
CA LEU A 22 4.06 -9.81 2.10
C LEU A 22 2.76 -10.39 1.52
N ASP A 23 2.81 -11.15 0.42
CA ASP A 23 1.62 -11.70 -0.28
C ASP A 23 0.55 -10.63 -0.62
N ALA A 24 1.01 -9.40 -0.85
CA ALA A 24 0.17 -8.21 -1.06
C ALA A 24 0.20 -7.70 -2.51
N GLY A 25 0.56 -8.58 -3.45
CA GLY A 25 0.56 -8.29 -4.90
C GLY A 25 -0.84 -8.33 -5.50
N LEU A 26 -0.96 -7.96 -6.78
CA LEU A 26 -2.21 -8.07 -7.52
C LEU A 26 -2.65 -9.55 -7.58
N PRO A 27 -3.85 -9.96 -7.11
CA PRO A 27 -4.18 -11.37 -6.98
C PRO A 27 -4.16 -12.12 -8.32
N ASP A 28 -3.62 -13.34 -8.32
CA ASP A 28 -3.49 -14.20 -9.51
C ASP A 28 -4.50 -15.36 -9.52
N ASN A 29 -5.78 -15.02 -9.49
CA ASN A 29 -6.82 -16.03 -9.54
C ASN A 29 -8.00 -15.60 -10.43
N GLN A 30 -8.64 -16.60 -11.03
CA GLN A 30 -9.72 -16.40 -11.99
C GLN A 30 -10.93 -15.69 -11.38
N GLU A 31 -11.19 -15.93 -10.09
CA GLU A 31 -12.29 -15.30 -9.36
C GLU A 31 -12.08 -13.79 -9.28
N TYR A 32 -10.91 -13.35 -8.82
CA TYR A 32 -10.53 -11.95 -8.75
C TYR A 32 -10.55 -11.29 -10.12
N PHE A 33 -9.99 -11.94 -11.15
CA PHE A 33 -10.03 -11.39 -12.52
C PHE A 33 -11.47 -11.20 -13.02
N THR A 34 -12.37 -12.14 -12.70
CA THR A 34 -13.79 -12.02 -13.04
C THR A 34 -14.45 -10.83 -12.34
N GLN A 35 -14.15 -10.64 -11.05
CA GLN A 35 -14.62 -9.48 -10.27
C GLN A 35 -14.09 -8.16 -10.85
N LEU A 36 -12.80 -8.08 -11.17
CA LEU A 36 -12.17 -6.92 -11.77
C LEU A 36 -12.80 -6.56 -13.13
N ARG A 37 -13.04 -7.57 -13.97
CA ARG A 37 -13.68 -7.39 -15.28
C ARG A 37 -15.11 -6.85 -15.14
N ASN A 38 -15.87 -7.38 -14.18
CA ASN A 38 -17.22 -6.89 -13.89
C ASN A 38 -17.20 -5.46 -13.34
N ALA A 39 -16.23 -5.11 -12.48
CA ALA A 39 -16.08 -3.76 -11.98
C ALA A 39 -15.72 -2.77 -13.11
N ALA A 40 -14.81 -3.15 -14.01
CA ALA A 40 -14.46 -2.35 -15.18
C ALA A 40 -15.63 -2.15 -16.15
N ALA A 41 -16.45 -3.18 -16.38
CA ALA A 41 -17.64 -3.09 -17.21
C ALA A 41 -18.67 -2.08 -16.67
N ASN A 42 -18.65 -1.82 -15.36
CA ASN A 42 -19.49 -0.83 -14.69
C ASN A 42 -18.75 0.49 -14.41
N ASP A 43 -17.62 0.73 -15.08
CA ASP A 43 -16.82 1.96 -14.91
C ASP A 43 -16.42 2.19 -13.44
N GLY A 44 -16.16 1.10 -12.71
CA GLY A 44 -15.87 1.06 -11.27
C GLY A 44 -14.38 0.95 -10.93
N VAL A 45 -13.48 1.00 -11.92
CA VAL A 45 -12.03 0.95 -11.70
C VAL A 45 -11.27 1.84 -12.68
N ARG A 46 -10.06 2.24 -12.29
CA ARG A 46 -9.04 2.84 -13.17
C ARG A 46 -7.74 2.06 -13.04
N GLY A 47 -7.18 1.64 -14.16
CA GLY A 47 -5.96 0.86 -14.22
C GLY A 47 -4.92 1.55 -15.08
N PHE A 48 -3.72 1.78 -14.52
CA PHE A 48 -2.61 2.44 -15.20
C PHE A 48 -1.40 1.53 -15.25
N VAL A 49 -0.72 1.49 -16.39
CA VAL A 49 0.56 0.77 -16.55
C VAL A 49 1.57 1.71 -17.19
N LEU A 50 2.73 1.84 -16.57
CA LEU A 50 3.87 2.55 -17.15
C LEU A 50 4.73 1.58 -17.94
N PHE A 51 5.02 1.96 -19.18
CA PHE A 51 5.94 1.23 -20.04
C PHE A 51 7.27 1.99 -20.19
N TYR A 52 8.35 1.22 -20.24
CA TYR A 52 9.62 1.67 -20.80
C TYR A 52 9.86 0.84 -22.06
N GLU A 53 9.80 1.50 -23.22
CA GLU A 53 9.68 0.83 -24.51
C GLU A 53 8.46 -0.12 -24.50
N ASP A 54 8.64 -1.40 -24.79
CA ASP A 54 7.58 -2.41 -24.80
C ASP A 54 7.45 -3.18 -23.47
N ARG A 55 8.25 -2.83 -22.44
CA ARG A 55 8.27 -3.52 -21.15
C ARG A 55 7.40 -2.77 -20.13
N PRO A 56 6.41 -3.42 -19.49
CA PRO A 56 5.71 -2.82 -18.37
C PRO A 56 6.65 -2.77 -17.17
N ILE A 57 6.76 -1.60 -16.53
CA ILE A 57 7.70 -1.36 -15.42
C ILE A 57 7.02 -0.87 -14.14
N SER A 58 5.75 -0.45 -14.20
CA SER A 58 4.96 -0.11 -13.03
C SER A 58 3.48 -0.24 -13.34
N TYR A 59 2.66 -0.52 -12.31
CA TYR A 59 1.21 -0.54 -12.43
C TYR A 59 0.55 0.10 -11.19
N LEU A 60 -0.66 0.60 -11.40
CA LEU A 60 -1.55 1.14 -10.38
C LEU A 60 -3.00 0.73 -10.71
N LEU A 61 -3.71 0.19 -9.75
CA LEU A 61 -5.13 -0.11 -9.80
C LEU A 61 -5.86 0.67 -8.72
N LEU A 62 -6.86 1.43 -9.14
CA LEU A 62 -7.75 2.19 -8.28
C LEU A 62 -9.17 1.64 -8.41
N ARG A 63 -9.85 1.48 -7.28
CA ARG A 63 -11.29 1.19 -7.24
C ARG A 63 -12.07 2.48 -7.03
N ILE A 64 -13.19 2.62 -7.73
CA ILE A 64 -14.10 3.74 -7.55
C ILE A 64 -15.15 3.32 -6.51
N VAL A 65 -15.30 4.13 -5.47
CA VAL A 65 -16.34 3.98 -4.45
C VAL A 65 -17.06 5.32 -4.35
N GLU A 66 -18.30 5.36 -4.84
CA GLU A 66 -19.09 6.59 -4.97
C GLU A 66 -18.35 7.66 -5.80
N ASP A 67 -17.96 8.78 -5.17
CA ASP A 67 -17.20 9.88 -5.78
C ASP A 67 -15.70 9.84 -5.43
N MET A 68 -15.21 8.73 -4.88
CA MET A 68 -13.84 8.58 -4.38
C MET A 68 -13.08 7.46 -5.10
N LEU A 69 -11.76 7.62 -5.16
CA LEU A 69 -10.83 6.58 -5.63
C LEU A 69 -10.09 5.98 -4.45
N LEU A 70 -10.09 4.65 -4.35
CA LEU A 70 -9.31 3.91 -3.35
C LEU A 70 -8.07 3.30 -3.99
N TYR A 71 -6.91 3.50 -3.36
CA TYR A 71 -5.67 2.80 -3.68
C TYR A 71 -5.79 1.32 -3.34
N ASP A 72 -5.83 0.47 -4.37
CA ASP A 72 -6.04 -0.97 -4.20
C ASP A 72 -4.75 -1.77 -4.38
N TYR A 73 -4.15 -1.68 -5.57
CA TYR A 73 -2.91 -2.40 -5.88
C TYR A 73 -1.95 -1.51 -6.65
N LEU A 74 -0.68 -1.61 -6.31
CA LEU A 74 0.40 -0.91 -7.00
C LEU A 74 1.68 -1.70 -6.93
N GLY A 75 2.52 -1.52 -7.93
CA GLY A 75 3.84 -2.11 -7.95
C GLY A 75 4.73 -1.49 -9.02
N TYR A 76 6.03 -1.68 -8.85
CA TYR A 76 7.02 -1.34 -9.85
C TYR A 76 8.14 -2.37 -9.88
N ASP A 77 8.75 -2.51 -11.05
CA ASP A 77 9.91 -3.35 -11.28
C ASP A 77 11.13 -2.75 -10.55
N PRO A 78 11.76 -3.46 -9.59
CA PRO A 78 12.90 -2.97 -8.84
C PRO A 78 14.10 -2.54 -9.70
N GLU A 79 14.27 -3.10 -10.91
CA GLU A 79 15.32 -2.71 -11.85
C GLU A 79 15.21 -1.22 -12.24
N TYR A 80 13.99 -0.68 -12.22
CA TYR A 80 13.64 0.68 -12.57
C TYR A 80 13.43 1.58 -11.34
N ALA A 81 13.74 1.09 -10.13
CA ALA A 81 13.62 1.86 -8.90
C ALA A 81 14.45 3.15 -8.92
N LYS A 82 15.63 3.12 -9.55
CA LYS A 82 16.52 4.29 -9.72
C LYS A 82 15.86 5.45 -10.49
N TRP A 83 14.86 5.16 -11.30
CA TRP A 83 14.10 6.16 -12.07
C TRP A 83 12.78 6.54 -11.39
N SER A 84 12.52 6.01 -10.18
CA SER A 84 11.29 6.25 -9.44
C SER A 84 10.03 5.89 -10.26
N ALA A 85 10.07 4.77 -11.00
CA ALA A 85 8.99 4.35 -11.91
C ALA A 85 7.59 4.42 -11.29
N GLY A 86 7.43 3.94 -10.05
CA GLY A 86 6.15 4.05 -9.32
C GLY A 86 5.72 5.49 -9.02
N THR A 87 6.65 6.40 -8.70
CA THR A 87 6.33 7.83 -8.50
C THR A 87 5.94 8.51 -9.82
N VAL A 88 6.64 8.19 -10.92
CA VAL A 88 6.30 8.70 -12.26
C VAL A 88 4.89 8.25 -12.66
N LEU A 89 4.58 6.96 -12.50
CA LEU A 89 3.24 6.45 -12.79
C LEU A 89 2.17 7.13 -11.93
N HIS A 90 2.41 7.31 -10.63
CA HIS A 90 1.46 8.02 -9.77
C HIS A 90 1.20 9.45 -10.24
N TRP A 91 2.24 10.19 -10.61
CA TRP A 91 2.08 11.55 -11.12
C TRP A 91 1.18 11.57 -12.36
N LEU A 92 1.48 10.72 -13.35
CA LEU A 92 0.72 10.64 -14.60
C LEU A 92 -0.73 10.20 -14.36
N ALA A 93 -0.94 9.22 -13.49
CA ALA A 93 -2.28 8.77 -13.13
C ALA A 93 -3.08 9.90 -12.46
N ILE A 94 -2.48 10.65 -11.53
CA ILE A 94 -3.16 11.77 -10.88
C ILE A 94 -3.51 12.86 -11.90
N GLU A 95 -2.61 13.19 -12.83
CA GLU A 95 -2.87 14.17 -13.89
C GLU A 95 -4.07 13.76 -14.77
N ASP A 96 -4.12 12.49 -15.19
CA ASP A 96 -5.23 11.92 -15.97
C ASP A 96 -6.55 11.95 -15.20
N LEU A 97 -6.54 11.56 -13.92
CA LEU A 97 -7.72 11.57 -13.05
C LEU A 97 -8.26 12.98 -12.79
N PHE A 98 -7.39 13.99 -12.72
CA PHE A 98 -7.81 15.39 -12.63
C PHE A 98 -8.50 15.85 -13.92
N ALA A 99 -8.06 15.37 -15.09
CA ALA A 99 -8.69 15.69 -16.36
C ALA A 99 -10.11 15.11 -16.48
N GLU A 100 -10.41 13.99 -15.80
CA GLU A 100 -11.77 13.43 -15.73
C GLU A 100 -12.76 14.32 -14.96
N GLN A 101 -12.30 15.22 -14.07
CA GLN A 101 -13.12 16.13 -13.26
C GLN A 101 -14.30 15.47 -12.53
N ARG A 102 -14.15 14.20 -12.15
CA ARG A 102 -15.24 13.38 -11.61
C ARG A 102 -15.12 13.09 -10.12
N TYR A 103 -13.90 12.94 -9.61
CA TYR A 103 -13.66 12.40 -8.29
C TYR A 103 -13.37 13.49 -7.28
N ARG A 104 -13.95 13.37 -6.09
CA ARG A 104 -13.79 14.33 -5.00
C ARG A 104 -12.46 14.15 -4.27
N LEU A 105 -12.03 12.90 -4.08
CA LEU A 105 -10.75 12.60 -3.45
C LEU A 105 -10.19 11.26 -3.91
N LEU A 106 -8.89 11.12 -3.69
CA LEU A 106 -8.14 9.88 -3.85
C LEU A 106 -7.60 9.50 -2.47
N ASP A 107 -8.07 8.37 -1.96
CA ASP A 107 -7.69 7.82 -0.66
C ASP A 107 -6.53 6.85 -0.85
N PHE A 108 -5.38 7.20 -0.28
CA PHE A 108 -4.19 6.37 -0.29
C PHE A 108 -4.24 5.20 0.68
N THR A 109 -5.30 5.07 1.49
CA THR A 109 -5.50 4.09 2.56
C THR A 109 -4.49 4.22 3.71
N GLU A 110 -4.43 3.24 4.61
CA GLU A 110 -3.57 3.26 5.81
C GLU A 110 -2.08 2.95 5.54
N GLY A 111 -1.19 3.46 6.39
CA GLY A 111 0.25 3.21 6.34
C GLY A 111 1.11 4.43 5.98
N ASP A 112 2.39 4.38 6.34
CA ASP A 112 3.31 5.54 6.32
C ASP A 112 4.25 5.59 5.10
N GLY A 113 3.66 5.47 3.90
CA GLY A 113 4.41 5.46 2.64
C GLY A 113 4.95 6.85 2.24
N GLU A 114 6.19 6.89 1.72
CA GLU A 114 6.78 8.12 1.13
C GLU A 114 5.90 8.73 0.02
N HIS A 115 5.21 7.89 -0.76
CA HIS A 115 4.28 8.37 -1.79
C HIS A 115 3.10 9.13 -1.18
N LYS A 116 2.54 8.67 -0.05
CA LYS A 116 1.43 9.35 0.64
C LYS A 116 1.86 10.70 1.19
N ARG A 117 3.08 10.80 1.73
CA ARG A 117 3.64 12.09 2.19
C ARG A 117 3.86 13.09 1.06
N ARG A 118 4.17 12.62 -0.15
CA ARG A 118 4.44 13.49 -1.31
C ARG A 118 3.17 13.96 -2.00
N PHE A 119 2.19 13.07 -2.17
CA PHE A 119 0.97 13.36 -2.92
C PHE A 119 -0.25 13.68 -2.05
N GLY A 120 -0.23 13.30 -0.77
CA GLY A 120 -1.30 13.60 0.16
C GLY A 120 -1.34 15.09 0.49
N THR A 121 -2.51 15.70 0.33
CA THR A 121 -2.76 17.10 0.69
C THR A 121 -3.42 17.24 2.06
N ASP A 122 -3.99 16.16 2.58
CA ASP A 122 -4.69 16.13 3.88
C ASP A 122 -4.58 14.73 4.51
N HIS A 123 -4.98 14.60 5.76
CA HIS A 123 -5.01 13.34 6.50
C HIS A 123 -6.18 13.30 7.49
N ILE A 124 -6.67 12.09 7.75
CA ILE A 124 -7.70 11.85 8.76
C ILE A 124 -7.10 10.95 9.84
N THR A 125 -7.41 11.23 11.10
CA THR A 125 -7.02 10.34 12.20
C THR A 125 -7.88 9.09 12.16
N CYS A 126 -7.24 7.96 11.84
CA CYS A 126 -7.86 6.64 11.87
C CYS A 126 -7.44 5.86 13.12
N ALA A 127 -8.32 4.98 13.60
CA ALA A 127 -8.03 4.11 14.73
C ALA A 127 -8.51 2.68 14.45
N ASN A 128 -7.68 1.70 14.79
CA ASN A 128 -8.06 0.29 14.75
C ASN A 128 -8.93 -0.04 15.97
N VAL A 129 -10.20 -0.37 15.72
CA VAL A 129 -11.17 -0.71 16.77
C VAL A 129 -11.29 -2.22 16.88
N PHE A 130 -10.88 -2.78 18.01
CA PHE A 130 -10.98 -4.21 18.29
C PHE A 130 -12.22 -4.53 19.14
N CYS A 131 -13.18 -5.24 18.56
CA CYS A 131 -14.37 -5.74 19.26
C CYS A 131 -14.09 -7.12 19.89
N LEU A 132 -13.77 -7.14 21.18
CA LEU A 132 -13.38 -8.36 21.88
C LEU A 132 -14.47 -8.85 22.84
N LYS A 133 -14.57 -10.18 23.02
CA LYS A 133 -15.51 -10.78 23.98
C LYS A 133 -15.13 -10.37 25.40
N LYS A 134 -16.12 -10.00 26.22
CA LYS A 134 -15.96 -9.64 27.65
C LYS A 134 -15.61 -10.88 28.50
N LYS A 135 -14.36 -11.36 28.40
CA LYS A 135 -13.82 -12.49 29.17
C LYS A 135 -12.61 -12.03 29.99
N PRO A 136 -12.39 -12.55 31.21
CA PRO A 136 -11.20 -12.23 32.00
C PRO A 136 -9.88 -12.46 31.24
N SER A 137 -9.82 -13.51 30.41
CA SER A 137 -8.65 -13.80 29.56
C SER A 137 -8.37 -12.70 28.54
N THR A 138 -9.41 -12.10 27.95
CA THR A 138 -9.29 -10.95 27.03
C THR A 138 -8.65 -9.76 27.74
N TYR A 139 -9.14 -9.41 28.93
CA TYR A 139 -8.58 -8.29 29.71
C TYR A 139 -7.13 -8.55 30.10
N PHE A 140 -6.81 -9.78 30.54
CA PHE A 140 -5.44 -10.17 30.83
C PHE A 140 -4.52 -9.99 29.62
N MET A 141 -4.93 -10.46 28.44
CA MET A 141 -4.16 -10.30 27.19
C MET A 141 -3.97 -8.82 26.83
N LEU A 142 -5.02 -8.00 26.94
CA LEU A 142 -4.93 -6.56 26.68
C LEU A 142 -3.95 -5.86 27.62
N HIS A 143 -4.00 -6.17 28.91
CA HIS A 143 -3.08 -5.60 29.90
C HIS A 143 -1.64 -6.09 29.70
N LEU A 144 -1.45 -7.37 29.36
CA LEU A 144 -0.14 -7.92 29.04
C LEU A 144 0.46 -7.23 27.81
N HIS A 145 -0.32 -7.09 26.74
CA HIS A 145 0.09 -6.41 25.52
C HIS A 145 0.47 -4.95 25.80
N ALA A 146 -0.41 -4.20 26.48
CA ALA A 146 -0.14 -2.81 26.85
C ALA A 146 1.09 -2.67 27.77
N GLY A 147 1.33 -3.64 28.65
CA GLY A 147 2.52 -3.68 29.51
C GLY A 147 3.80 -3.92 28.72
N LEU A 148 3.78 -4.87 27.78
CA LEU A 148 4.90 -5.16 26.89
C LEU A 148 5.23 -3.97 25.98
N ASP A 149 4.22 -3.30 25.42
CA ASP A 149 4.43 -2.13 24.57
C ASP A 149 5.07 -0.97 25.34
N ARG A 150 4.60 -0.71 26.56
CA ARG A 150 5.21 0.31 27.44
C ARG A 150 6.65 -0.04 27.81
N PHE A 151 6.91 -1.32 28.09
CA PHE A 151 8.27 -1.79 28.38
C PHE A 151 9.19 -1.65 27.17
N ALA A 152 8.70 -1.99 25.97
CA ALA A 152 9.42 -1.81 24.73
C ALA A 152 9.73 -0.33 24.46
N ALA A 153 8.76 0.57 24.61
CA ALA A 153 8.96 2.01 24.48
C ALA A 153 9.99 2.55 25.48
N PHE A 154 9.86 2.17 26.76
CA PHE A 154 10.80 2.55 27.82
C PHE A 154 12.23 2.07 27.54
N SER A 155 12.39 0.81 27.12
CA SER A 155 13.70 0.27 26.75
C SER A 155 14.30 1.01 25.55
N GLY A 156 13.49 1.37 24.54
CA GLY A 156 13.91 2.17 23.40
C GLY A 156 14.40 3.58 23.80
N GLU A 157 13.69 4.23 24.72
CA GLU A 157 14.11 5.52 25.29
C GLU A 157 15.40 5.39 26.11
N LEU A 158 15.50 4.37 26.96
CA LEU A 158 16.69 4.11 27.77
C LEU A 158 17.92 3.85 26.88
N LEU A 159 17.78 3.04 25.83
CA LEU A 159 18.83 2.78 24.85
C LEU A 159 19.24 4.03 24.06
N THR A 160 18.29 4.95 23.84
CA THR A 160 18.58 6.26 23.23
C THR A 160 19.39 7.12 24.19
N ARG A 161 18.98 7.22 25.46
CA ARG A 161 19.69 7.98 26.51
C ARG A 161 21.09 7.44 26.78
N LEU A 162 21.30 6.13 26.66
CA LEU A 162 22.60 5.48 26.81
C LEU A 162 23.47 5.54 25.54
N GLY A 163 22.98 6.11 24.43
CA GLY A 163 23.73 6.19 23.17
C GLY A 163 23.99 4.85 22.48
N LEU A 164 23.35 3.77 22.94
CA LEU A 164 23.57 2.39 22.46
C LEU A 164 22.65 2.01 21.28
N ARG A 165 21.65 2.83 20.97
CA ARG A 165 20.65 2.56 19.91
C ARG A 165 21.29 2.26 18.56
N SER A 166 22.33 3.00 18.18
CA SER A 166 23.04 2.80 16.90
C SER A 166 23.86 1.50 16.87
N LYS A 167 24.48 1.12 18.00
CA LYS A 167 25.26 -0.12 18.13
C LYS A 167 24.36 -1.36 18.05
N ILE A 168 23.23 -1.35 18.75
CA ILE A 168 22.27 -2.46 18.74
C ILE A 168 21.63 -2.61 17.36
N ARG A 169 21.23 -1.51 16.70
CA ARG A 169 20.69 -1.54 15.34
C ARG A 169 21.69 -2.07 14.30
N LYS A 170 23.00 -1.85 14.52
CA LYS A 170 24.07 -2.40 13.69
C LYS A 170 24.31 -3.90 13.95
N TRP A 171 24.08 -4.36 15.19
CA TRP A 171 24.18 -5.78 15.56
C TRP A 171 22.99 -6.61 15.06
N LEU A 172 21.76 -6.10 15.19
CA LEU A 172 20.52 -6.73 14.68
C LEU A 172 20.42 -6.83 13.15
N ARG A 173 21.27 -6.10 12.41
CA ARG A 173 21.34 -6.14 10.94
C ARG A 173 22.39 -7.13 10.41
N ARG A 174 23.11 -7.82 11.30
CA ARG A 174 23.92 -8.99 10.98
C ARG A 174 23.11 -10.25 11.25
#